data_AF-M8B4L4-F1
#
_entry.id   AF-M8B4L4-F1
#
_cell.length_a   1.000
_cell.length_b   1.000
_cell.length_c   1.000
_cell.angle_alpha   90.00
_cell.angle_beta   90.00
_cell.angle_gamma   90.00
#
_symmetry.space_group_name_H-M   'P 1'
#
loop_
_entity.id
_entity.type
_entity.pdbx_description
1 polymer ?
#
loop_
_entity_poly.entity_id
_entity_poly.type
_entity_poly.pdbx_seq_one_letter_code
_entity_poly.pdbx_strand_id
1 'polypeptide(L)'
;MPFCFLVLKVFPYPINITTVQFAVGTTISLFMWATGILKRPKISSAQLLAILPLAIVHTMGNLFTNMSLGKVAVSFTHTIKAMEPFFSVLLSAMFLGELPTPWVVLSLLPIVGGVALASISEASFNWAGFLSAMASNVTFQSRNVLSKKLMLKKEASLDNINLFSIITVMSFFLLAPVTLLTEGVKVTPTYLQSAGLNLQQVYTRSLIAAFCFHAYQQVSYMILARVSPVTHSVGNCVKRVVVIVTSVLFFKTPVSPINSIGTAIALAGVFLYSQLKRLQPKPKTA
;
A
#
# COMPACT_ATOMS: atom_id res chain seq x y z
N MET A 1 1.91 9.51 2.49
CA MET A 1 0.70 9.02 3.18
C MET A 1 0.01 10.10 4.02
N PRO A 2 0.70 10.90 4.85
CA PRO A 2 0.06 12.02 5.58
C PRO A 2 -0.64 13.01 4.64
N PHE A 3 -0.05 13.27 3.46
CA PHE A 3 -0.64 14.12 2.43
C PHE A 3 -1.98 13.59 1.88
N CYS A 4 -2.16 12.28 1.73
CA CYS A 4 -3.43 11.71 1.26
C CYS A 4 -4.53 11.94 2.28
N PHE A 5 -4.22 11.81 3.57
CA PHE A 5 -5.18 12.12 4.63
C PHE A 5 -5.51 13.61 4.71
N LEU A 6 -4.55 14.49 4.47
CA LEU A 6 -4.79 15.94 4.37
C LEU A 6 -5.76 16.30 3.24
N VAL A 7 -5.70 15.56 2.12
CA VAL A 7 -6.70 15.69 1.04
C VAL A 7 -8.04 15.13 1.51
N LEU A 8 -8.07 13.92 2.06
CA LEU A 8 -9.31 13.25 2.48
C LEU A 8 -10.07 13.98 3.58
N LYS A 9 -9.40 14.77 4.42
CA LYS A 9 -10.05 15.67 5.39
C LYS A 9 -10.88 16.78 4.74
N VAL A 10 -10.45 17.26 3.57
CA VAL A 10 -11.08 18.37 2.85
C VAL A 10 -11.97 17.84 1.71
N PHE A 11 -11.61 16.69 1.14
CA PHE A 11 -12.25 16.07 -0.01
C PHE A 11 -12.35 14.55 0.22
N PRO A 12 -13.41 14.06 0.91
CA PRO A 12 -13.51 12.69 1.43
C PRO A 12 -13.95 11.67 0.36
N TYR A 13 -13.26 11.68 -0.78
CA TYR A 13 -13.56 10.84 -1.95
C TYR A 13 -12.37 9.92 -2.25
N PRO A 14 -12.34 8.72 -1.63
CA PRO A 14 -11.18 7.83 -1.68
C PRO A 14 -10.94 7.24 -3.07
N ILE A 15 -11.99 7.01 -3.88
CA ILE A 15 -11.85 6.49 -5.24
C ILE A 15 -11.16 7.54 -6.12
N ASN A 16 -11.55 8.81 -5.98
CA ASN A 16 -10.96 9.91 -6.70
C ASN A 16 -9.47 10.11 -6.37
N ILE A 17 -9.09 10.25 -5.09
CA ILE A 17 -7.68 10.46 -4.74
C ILE A 17 -6.80 9.29 -5.19
N THR A 18 -7.33 8.05 -5.17
CA THR A 18 -6.64 6.86 -5.68
C THR A 18 -6.45 6.95 -7.20
N THR A 19 -7.47 7.44 -7.92
CA THR A 19 -7.38 7.64 -9.37
C THR A 19 -6.40 8.73 -9.73
N VAL A 20 -6.36 9.84 -8.98
CA VAL A 20 -5.36 10.92 -9.18
C VAL A 20 -3.94 10.39 -8.94
N GLN A 21 -3.74 9.56 -7.91
CA GLN A 21 -2.46 8.87 -7.67
C GLN A 21 -2.02 8.03 -8.87
N PHE A 22 -2.92 7.24 -9.47
CA PHE A 22 -2.61 6.46 -10.66
C PHE A 22 -2.47 7.29 -11.92
N ALA A 23 -3.23 8.38 -12.05
CA ALA A 23 -3.12 9.31 -13.18
C ALA A 23 -1.75 9.97 -13.20
N VAL A 24 -1.30 10.54 -12.07
CA VAL A 24 0.03 11.15 -11.95
C VAL A 24 1.13 10.12 -12.20
N GLY A 25 1.01 8.91 -11.62
CA GLY A 25 1.97 7.84 -11.89
C GLY A 25 2.01 7.42 -13.37
N THR A 26 0.85 7.34 -14.02
CA THR A 26 0.75 7.06 -15.46
C THR A 26 1.41 8.16 -16.29
N THR A 27 1.14 9.43 -15.99
CA THR A 27 1.78 10.57 -16.67
C THR A 27 3.30 10.53 -16.53
N ILE A 28 3.82 10.23 -15.33
CA ILE A 28 5.26 10.09 -15.08
C ILE A 28 5.83 8.93 -15.91
N SER A 29 5.19 7.76 -15.90
CA SER A 29 5.62 6.59 -16.70
C SER A 29 5.63 6.88 -18.20
N LEU A 30 4.58 7.51 -18.73
CA LEU A 30 4.49 7.90 -20.14
C LEU A 30 5.56 8.93 -20.51
N PHE A 31 5.80 9.92 -19.64
CA PHE A 31 6.85 10.92 -19.83
C PHE A 31 8.24 10.28 -19.87
N MET A 32 8.55 9.35 -18.96
CA MET A 32 9.83 8.63 -18.96
C MET A 32 10.04 7.81 -20.24
N TRP A 33 8.98 7.21 -20.79
CA TRP A 33 9.06 6.48 -22.07
C TRP A 33 9.18 7.41 -23.27
N ALA A 34 8.48 8.56 -23.26
CA ALA A 34 8.50 9.53 -24.35
C ALA A 34 9.86 10.24 -24.47
N THR A 35 10.49 10.54 -23.33
CA THR A 35 11.80 11.21 -23.28
C THR A 35 12.99 10.25 -23.40
N GLY A 36 12.75 8.93 -23.38
CA GLY A 36 13.79 7.92 -23.46
C GLY A 36 14.58 7.71 -22.16
N ILE A 37 14.23 8.40 -21.06
CA ILE A 37 14.81 8.18 -19.72
C ILE A 37 14.66 6.71 -19.32
N LEU A 38 13.51 6.11 -19.62
CA LEU A 38 13.25 4.69 -19.46
C LEU A 38 12.97 4.07 -20.82
N LYS A 39 13.70 3.01 -21.17
CA LYS A 39 13.46 2.28 -22.41
C LYS A 39 12.04 1.72 -22.42
N ARG A 40 11.25 2.12 -23.42
CA ARG A 40 9.88 1.63 -23.61
C ARG A 40 9.88 0.10 -23.69
N PRO A 41 9.08 -0.58 -22.86
CA PRO A 41 9.05 -2.04 -22.84
C PRO A 41 8.37 -2.58 -24.10
N LYS A 42 8.94 -3.62 -24.71
CA LYS A 42 8.27 -4.42 -25.75
C LYS A 42 7.47 -5.51 -25.01
N ILE A 43 6.15 -5.38 -24.99
CA ILE A 43 5.26 -6.26 -24.22
C ILE A 43 4.31 -6.98 -25.18
N SER A 44 4.18 -8.29 -25.04
CA SER A 44 3.17 -9.07 -25.75
C SER A 44 1.80 -9.05 -25.04
N SER A 45 0.71 -9.32 -25.76
CA SER A 45 -0.63 -9.41 -25.15
C SER A 45 -0.70 -10.46 -24.03
N ALA A 46 0.04 -11.57 -24.18
CA ALA A 46 0.16 -12.60 -23.14
C ALA A 46 0.82 -12.07 -21.86
N GLN A 47 1.86 -11.25 -21.99
CA GLN A 47 2.50 -10.60 -20.84
C GLN A 47 1.56 -9.59 -20.15
N LEU A 48 0.80 -8.80 -20.93
CA LEU A 48 -0.21 -7.90 -20.35
C LEU A 48 -1.26 -8.68 -19.56
N LEU A 49 -1.73 -9.82 -20.09
CA LEU A 49 -2.69 -10.67 -19.40
C LEU A 49 -2.10 -11.27 -18.11
N ALA A 50 -0.80 -11.61 -18.11
CA ALA A 50 -0.11 -12.08 -16.91
C ALA A 50 0.08 -10.98 -15.84
N ILE A 51 0.17 -9.72 -16.24
CA ILE A 51 0.32 -8.56 -15.35
C ILE A 51 -1.04 -8.08 -14.81
N LEU A 52 -2.14 -8.33 -15.55
CA LEU A 52 -3.48 -7.86 -15.18
C LEU A 52 -3.90 -8.23 -13.74
N PRO A 53 -3.70 -9.47 -13.24
CA PRO A 53 -4.02 -9.80 -11.85
C PRO A 53 -3.27 -8.93 -10.85
N LEU A 54 -1.99 -8.62 -11.12
CA LEU A 54 -1.15 -7.76 -10.27
C LEU A 54 -1.70 -6.33 -10.25
N ALA A 55 -2.14 -5.82 -11.41
CA ALA A 55 -2.77 -4.51 -11.52
C ALA A 55 -4.10 -4.43 -10.75
N ILE A 56 -4.93 -5.46 -10.82
CA ILE A 56 -6.20 -5.52 -10.06
C ILE A 56 -5.93 -5.46 -8.56
N VAL A 57 -5.06 -6.34 -8.02
CA VAL A 57 -4.79 -6.34 -6.57
C VAL A 57 -4.02 -5.10 -6.13
N HIS A 58 -3.18 -4.50 -6.99
CA HIS A 58 -2.55 -3.21 -6.72
C HIS A 58 -3.60 -2.10 -6.60
N THR A 59 -4.54 -2.04 -7.54
CA THR A 59 -5.64 -1.06 -7.55
C THR A 59 -6.46 -1.16 -6.27
N MET A 60 -6.90 -2.38 -5.94
CA MET A 60 -7.72 -2.65 -4.75
C MET A 60 -6.97 -2.31 -3.45
N GLY A 61 -5.69 -2.68 -3.33
CA GLY A 61 -4.91 -2.40 -2.12
C GLY A 61 -4.73 -0.90 -1.84
N ASN A 62 -4.53 -0.10 -2.89
CA ASN A 62 -4.43 1.35 -2.74
C ASN A 62 -5.80 1.98 -2.44
N LEU A 63 -6.85 1.56 -3.15
CA LEU A 63 -8.21 2.02 -2.90
C LEU A 63 -8.62 1.75 -1.45
N PHE A 64 -8.47 0.51 -0.97
CA PHE A 64 -8.81 0.15 0.40
C PHE A 64 -7.97 0.89 1.45
N THR A 65 -6.71 1.19 1.14
CA THR A 65 -5.90 2.01 2.05
C THR A 65 -6.45 3.43 2.14
N ASN A 66 -6.81 4.05 1.01
CA ASN A 66 -7.38 5.40 1.01
C ASN A 66 -8.80 5.41 1.62
N MET A 67 -9.61 4.37 1.43
CA MET A 67 -10.90 4.21 2.10
C MET A 67 -10.75 4.14 3.63
N SER A 68 -9.73 3.42 4.12
CA SER A 68 -9.43 3.38 5.56
C SER A 68 -9.02 4.76 6.09
N LEU A 69 -8.10 5.44 5.41
CA LEU A 69 -7.66 6.79 5.79
C LEU A 69 -8.80 7.82 5.75
N GLY A 70 -9.83 7.60 4.93
CA GLY A 70 -11.02 8.44 4.90
C GLY A 70 -12.02 8.18 6.04
N LYS A 71 -11.83 7.12 6.84
CA LYS A 71 -12.79 6.67 7.87
C LYS A 71 -12.22 6.62 9.28
N VAL A 72 -10.91 6.40 9.42
CA VAL A 72 -10.23 6.27 10.72
C VAL A 72 -8.94 7.08 10.76
N ALA A 73 -8.34 7.24 11.94
CA ALA A 73 -7.08 7.94 12.11
C ALA A 73 -5.95 7.29 11.28
N VAL A 74 -5.03 8.12 10.76
CA VAL A 74 -3.86 7.67 10.00
C VAL A 74 -3.02 6.67 10.79
N SER A 75 -2.78 6.98 12.07
CA SER A 75 -2.09 6.10 13.01
C SER A 75 -2.76 4.73 13.06
N PHE A 76 -4.09 4.69 13.21
CA PHE A 76 -4.83 3.45 13.32
C PHE A 76 -4.83 2.62 12.03
N THR A 77 -5.05 3.24 10.86
CA THR A 77 -4.90 2.54 9.57
C THR A 77 -3.52 1.90 9.47
N HIS A 78 -2.47 2.59 9.90
CA HIS A 78 -1.11 2.07 9.87
C HIS A 78 -0.83 1.01 10.94
N THR A 79 -1.46 1.09 12.12
CA THR A 79 -1.42 0.02 13.13
C THR A 79 -2.04 -1.26 12.58
N ILE A 80 -3.25 -1.23 11.99
CA ILE A 80 -3.88 -2.41 11.38
C ILE A 80 -3.01 -2.98 10.26
N LYS A 81 -2.44 -2.08 9.44
CA LYS A 81 -1.57 -2.49 8.35
C LYS A 81 -0.22 -3.06 8.81
N ALA A 82 0.14 -2.97 10.10
CA ALA A 82 1.30 -3.66 10.65
C ALA A 82 1.19 -5.19 10.57
N MET A 83 0.00 -5.74 10.30
CA MET A 83 -0.21 -7.16 10.05
C MET A 83 0.23 -7.66 8.66
N GLU A 84 0.84 -6.81 7.82
CA GLU A 84 1.38 -7.26 6.54
C GLU A 84 2.29 -8.50 6.62
N PRO A 85 3.20 -8.65 7.61
CA PRO A 85 4.02 -9.85 7.73
C PRO A 85 3.21 -11.13 7.93
N PHE A 86 2.08 -11.07 8.65
CA PHE A 86 1.19 -12.21 8.83
C PHE A 86 0.66 -12.71 7.48
N PHE A 87 0.09 -11.82 6.67
CA PHE A 87 -0.42 -12.18 5.35
C PHE A 87 0.71 -12.54 4.38
N SER A 88 1.88 -11.90 4.50
CA SER A 88 3.02 -12.23 3.65
C SER A 88 3.52 -13.64 3.91
N VAL A 89 3.62 -14.08 5.17
CA VAL A 89 4.02 -15.45 5.51
C VAL A 89 3.01 -16.45 4.96
N LEU A 90 1.72 -16.22 5.21
CA LEU A 90 0.65 -17.10 4.76
C LEU A 90 0.68 -17.28 3.23
N LEU A 91 0.72 -16.18 2.49
CA LEU A 91 0.69 -16.20 1.02
C LEU A 91 2.01 -16.70 0.42
N SER A 92 3.16 -16.37 1.01
CA SER A 92 4.46 -16.94 0.57
C SER A 92 4.49 -18.46 0.76
N ALA A 93 4.00 -18.98 1.88
CA ALA A 93 3.93 -20.42 2.11
C ALA A 93 3.03 -21.11 1.08
N MET A 94 1.86 -20.54 0.78
CA MET A 94 0.89 -21.09 -0.16
C MET A 94 1.34 -21.04 -1.63
N PHE A 95 1.94 -19.93 -2.07
CA PHE A 95 2.16 -19.67 -3.51
C PHE A 95 3.63 -19.77 -3.96
N LEU A 96 4.58 -19.67 -3.02
CA LEU A 96 6.02 -19.76 -3.28
C LEU A 96 6.68 -20.98 -2.61
N GLY A 97 5.97 -21.70 -1.73
CA GLY A 97 6.52 -22.84 -0.99
C GLY A 97 7.51 -22.43 0.12
N GLU A 98 7.55 -21.15 0.50
CA GLU A 98 8.44 -20.65 1.55
C GLU A 98 7.86 -20.95 2.94
N LEU A 99 8.14 -22.12 3.51
CA LEU A 99 7.62 -22.51 4.82
C LEU A 99 8.29 -21.71 5.97
N PRO A 100 7.51 -21.10 6.88
CA PRO A 100 8.06 -20.41 8.05
C PRO A 100 8.53 -21.41 9.11
N THR A 101 9.55 -21.04 9.89
CA THR A 101 9.89 -21.81 11.10
C THR A 101 8.84 -21.58 12.19
N PRO A 102 8.70 -22.49 13.17
CA PRO A 102 7.80 -22.29 14.31
C PRO A 102 8.02 -20.95 15.02
N TRP A 103 9.27 -20.52 15.17
CA TRP A 103 9.63 -19.23 15.76
C TRP A 103 9.07 -18.03 14.98
N VAL A 104 9.10 -18.10 13.65
CA VAL A 104 8.51 -17.06 12.79
C VAL A 104 6.99 -17.03 12.98
N VAL A 105 6.33 -18.18 13.08
CA VAL A 105 4.88 -18.25 13.34
C VAL A 105 4.55 -17.67 14.72
N LEU A 106 5.29 -18.03 15.76
CA LEU A 106 5.09 -17.49 17.12
C LEU A 106 5.26 -15.97 17.18
N SER A 107 6.18 -15.40 16.41
CA SER A 107 6.36 -13.94 16.35
C SER A 107 5.19 -13.19 15.71
N LEU A 108 4.27 -13.88 15.03
CA LEU A 108 3.05 -13.27 14.51
C LEU A 108 2.00 -13.03 15.61
N LEU A 109 2.03 -13.80 16.71
CA LEU A 109 1.10 -13.65 17.83
C LEU A 109 1.10 -12.23 18.43
N PRO A 110 2.25 -11.63 18.80
CA PRO A 110 2.26 -10.25 19.29
C PRO A 110 1.80 -9.25 18.23
N ILE A 111 2.03 -9.51 16.94
CA ILE A 111 1.55 -8.64 15.85
C ILE A 111 0.01 -8.60 15.85
N VAL A 112 -0.62 -9.77 15.84
CA VAL A 112 -2.10 -9.90 15.83
C VAL A 112 -2.70 -9.39 17.15
N GLY A 113 -2.13 -9.80 18.28
CA GLY A 113 -2.60 -9.39 19.61
C GLY A 113 -2.48 -7.88 19.84
N GLY A 114 -1.37 -7.26 19.42
CA GLY A 114 -1.18 -5.82 19.52
C GLY A 114 -2.18 -5.03 18.67
N VAL A 115 -2.44 -5.49 17.44
CA VAL A 115 -3.46 -4.86 16.57
C VAL A 115 -4.86 -5.02 17.13
N ALA A 116 -5.20 -6.18 17.70
CA ALA A 116 -6.47 -6.38 18.37
C ALA A 116 -6.64 -5.43 19.57
N LEU A 117 -5.63 -5.34 20.43
CA LEU A 117 -5.65 -4.45 21.60
C LEU A 117 -5.76 -2.96 21.22
N ALA A 118 -5.02 -2.54 20.18
CA ALA A 118 -5.12 -1.18 19.66
C ALA A 118 -6.50 -0.90 19.08
N SER A 119 -7.12 -1.87 18.40
CA SER A 119 -8.44 -1.72 17.79
C SER A 119 -9.56 -1.56 18.80
N ILE A 120 -9.53 -2.29 19.93
CA ILE A 120 -10.54 -2.21 20.99
C ILE A 120 -10.56 -0.82 21.65
N SER A 121 -9.43 -0.13 21.67
CA SER A 121 -9.22 1.13 22.40
C SER A 121 -9.03 2.34 21.48
N GLU A 122 -9.33 2.20 20.19
CA GLU A 122 -9.23 3.26 19.19
C GLU A 122 -10.49 4.13 19.18
N ALA A 123 -10.31 5.44 19.40
CA ALA A 123 -11.40 6.40 19.42
C ALA A 123 -12.06 6.58 18.05
N SER A 124 -11.29 6.49 16.97
CA SER A 124 -11.82 6.63 15.60
C SER A 124 -12.29 5.32 14.98
N PHE A 125 -12.47 4.24 15.77
CA PHE A 125 -12.77 2.92 15.23
C PHE A 125 -14.02 2.92 14.35
N ASN A 126 -13.89 2.38 13.14
CA ASN A 126 -14.97 2.21 12.20
C ASN A 126 -14.79 0.89 11.45
N TRP A 127 -15.84 0.06 11.39
CA TRP A 127 -15.77 -1.26 10.73
C TRP A 127 -15.35 -1.18 9.27
N ALA A 128 -15.91 -0.25 8.49
CA ALA A 128 -15.54 -0.10 7.09
C ALA A 128 -14.08 0.32 6.94
N GLY A 129 -13.60 1.24 7.79
CA GLY A 129 -12.20 1.67 7.79
C GLY A 129 -11.24 0.56 8.23
N PHE A 130 -11.62 -0.23 9.23
CA PHE A 130 -10.87 -1.38 9.72
C PHE A 130 -10.77 -2.50 8.68
N LEU A 131 -11.91 -2.93 8.13
CA LEU A 131 -11.98 -3.97 7.12
C LEU A 131 -11.27 -3.55 5.82
N SER A 132 -11.34 -2.27 5.44
CA SER A 132 -10.56 -1.76 4.29
C SER A 132 -9.06 -1.84 4.57
N ALA A 133 -8.59 -1.45 5.76
CA ALA A 133 -7.18 -1.64 6.11
C ALA A 133 -6.78 -3.12 6.09
N MET A 134 -7.63 -4.02 6.56
CA MET A 134 -7.40 -5.47 6.50
C MET A 134 -7.29 -5.99 5.07
N ALA A 135 -8.28 -5.65 4.23
CA ALA A 135 -8.32 -6.03 2.83
C ALA A 135 -7.11 -5.49 2.06
N SER A 136 -6.62 -4.30 2.44
CA SER A 136 -5.38 -3.75 1.88
C SER A 136 -4.15 -4.60 2.20
N ASN A 137 -4.07 -5.25 3.37
CA ASN A 137 -2.98 -6.15 3.69
C ASN A 137 -3.01 -7.37 2.78
N VAL A 138 -4.18 -8.01 2.62
CA VAL A 138 -4.34 -9.18 1.75
C VAL A 138 -3.96 -8.84 0.32
N THR A 139 -4.53 -7.79 -0.24
CA THR A 139 -4.31 -7.38 -1.64
C THR A 139 -2.87 -6.96 -1.93
N PHE A 140 -2.22 -6.21 -1.03
CA PHE A 140 -0.80 -5.86 -1.22
C PHE A 140 0.14 -7.06 -1.08
N GLN A 141 -0.13 -7.97 -0.14
CA GLN A 141 0.71 -9.16 -0.02
C GLN A 141 0.49 -10.12 -1.20
N SER A 142 -0.74 -10.27 -1.69
CA SER A 142 -1.03 -10.97 -2.95
C SER A 142 -0.28 -10.34 -4.11
N ARG A 143 -0.31 -9.00 -4.25
CA ARG A 143 0.48 -8.28 -5.25
C ARG A 143 1.96 -8.64 -5.12
N ASN A 144 2.53 -8.54 -3.92
CA ASN A 144 3.96 -8.75 -3.71
C ASN A 144 4.39 -10.17 -4.06
N VAL A 145 3.63 -11.17 -3.62
CA VAL A 145 3.90 -12.60 -3.88
C VAL A 145 3.74 -12.94 -5.36
N LEU A 146 2.66 -12.50 -6.00
CA LEU A 146 2.44 -12.70 -7.43
C LEU A 146 3.50 -11.98 -8.28
N SER A 147 3.87 -10.76 -7.89
CA SER A 147 4.96 -10.00 -8.53
C SER A 147 6.27 -10.75 -8.42
N LYS A 148 6.60 -11.29 -7.25
CA LYS A 148 7.82 -12.07 -7.07
C LYS A 148 7.81 -13.34 -7.92
N LYS A 149 6.69 -14.05 -7.96
CA LYS A 149 6.51 -15.23 -8.82
C LYS A 149 6.71 -14.91 -10.30
N LEU A 150 6.20 -13.76 -10.75
CA LEU A 150 6.36 -13.29 -12.13
C LEU A 150 7.82 -12.89 -12.42
N MET A 151 8.48 -12.17 -11.51
CA MET A 151 9.88 -11.76 -11.63
C MET A 151 10.85 -12.95 -11.70
N LEU A 152 10.51 -14.09 -11.10
CA LEU A 152 11.32 -15.32 -11.15
C LEU A 152 11.22 -16.06 -12.49
N LYS A 153 10.19 -15.81 -13.32
CA LYS A 153 10.04 -16.44 -14.63
C LYS A 153 10.94 -15.74 -15.67
N LYS A 154 12.02 -16.40 -16.09
CA LYS A 154 13.01 -15.86 -17.05
C LYS A 154 12.40 -15.37 -18.37
N GLU A 155 11.41 -16.08 -18.90
CA GLU A 155 10.74 -15.77 -20.19
C GLU A 155 9.83 -14.53 -20.15
N ALA A 156 9.49 -14.04 -18.96
CA ALA A 156 8.63 -12.87 -18.74
C ALA A 156 9.39 -11.68 -18.13
N SER A 157 10.72 -11.67 -18.22
CA SER A 157 11.59 -10.69 -17.53
C SER A 157 11.46 -9.28 -18.13
N LEU A 158 10.45 -8.56 -17.66
CA LEU A 158 10.39 -7.10 -17.74
C LEU A 158 11.27 -6.51 -16.66
N ASP A 159 11.96 -5.41 -16.99
CA ASP A 159 12.62 -4.59 -15.99
C ASP A 159 11.60 -4.17 -14.90
N ASN A 160 12.03 -4.12 -13.64
CA ASN A 160 11.14 -3.92 -12.49
C ASN A 160 10.48 -2.54 -12.50
N ILE A 161 11.16 -1.52 -13.04
CA ILE A 161 10.62 -0.16 -13.18
C ILE A 161 9.53 -0.17 -14.25
N ASN A 162 9.77 -0.86 -15.37
CA ASN A 162 8.78 -1.05 -16.41
C ASN A 162 7.58 -1.87 -15.93
N LEU A 163 7.80 -2.97 -15.20
CA LEU A 163 6.72 -3.78 -14.64
C LEU A 163 5.80 -2.96 -13.73
N PHE A 164 6.38 -2.17 -12.82
CA PHE A 164 5.59 -1.29 -11.96
C PHE A 164 4.87 -0.18 -12.73
N SER A 165 5.53 0.39 -13.74
CA SER A 165 4.93 1.40 -14.62
C SER A 165 3.70 0.84 -15.33
N ILE A 166 3.79 -0.37 -15.91
CA ILE A 166 2.66 -1.05 -16.57
C ILE A 166 1.52 -1.30 -15.57
N ILE A 167 1.83 -1.82 -14.38
CA ILE A 167 0.85 -2.02 -13.30
C ILE A 167 0.12 -0.71 -12.99
N THR A 168 0.87 0.41 -12.87
CA THR A 168 0.31 1.73 -12.58
C THR A 168 -0.60 2.24 -13.71
N VAL A 169 -0.17 2.10 -14.97
CA VAL A 169 -0.98 2.47 -16.14
C VAL A 169 -2.27 1.64 -16.19
N MET A 170 -2.18 0.32 -16.02
CA MET A 170 -3.35 -0.54 -15.98
C MET A 170 -4.28 -0.19 -14.81
N SER A 171 -3.73 0.08 -13.63
CA SER A 171 -4.50 0.52 -12.46
C SER A 171 -5.26 1.82 -12.70
N PHE A 172 -4.69 2.77 -13.43
CA PHE A 172 -5.41 3.99 -13.84
C PHE A 172 -6.62 3.65 -14.71
N PHE A 173 -6.44 2.85 -15.77
CA PHE A 173 -7.55 2.48 -16.66
C PHE A 173 -8.60 1.58 -16.02
N LEU A 174 -8.23 0.78 -15.01
CA LEU A 174 -9.19 -0.02 -14.23
C LEU A 174 -10.05 0.87 -13.32
N LEU A 175 -9.47 1.89 -12.68
CA LEU A 175 -10.18 2.70 -11.69
C LEU A 175 -10.87 3.93 -12.28
N ALA A 176 -10.33 4.53 -13.35
CA ALA A 176 -10.86 5.74 -13.94
C ALA A 176 -12.35 5.65 -14.35
N PRO A 177 -12.84 4.57 -15.00
CA PRO A 177 -14.26 4.43 -15.30
C PRO A 177 -15.13 4.39 -14.05
N VAL A 178 -14.69 3.69 -13.00
CA VAL A 178 -15.40 3.61 -11.72
C VAL A 178 -15.49 5.00 -11.10
N THR A 179 -14.41 5.78 -11.14
CA THR A 179 -14.39 7.16 -10.65
C THR A 179 -15.35 8.05 -11.39
N LEU A 180 -15.38 7.98 -12.73
CA LEU A 180 -16.29 8.78 -13.54
C LEU A 180 -17.76 8.47 -13.22
N LEU A 181 -18.09 7.19 -13.01
CA LEU A 181 -19.46 6.75 -12.71
C LEU A 181 -19.93 7.03 -11.27
N THR A 182 -19.01 7.15 -10.29
CA THR A 182 -19.36 7.24 -8.86
C THR A 182 -19.06 8.60 -8.23
N GLU A 183 -17.90 9.18 -8.55
CA GLU A 183 -17.36 10.38 -7.90
C GLU A 183 -17.01 11.50 -8.91
N GLY A 184 -17.15 11.28 -10.22
CA GLY A 184 -16.67 12.19 -11.26
C GLY A 184 -17.24 13.61 -11.18
N VAL A 185 -18.56 13.73 -10.96
CA VAL A 185 -19.24 15.04 -10.83
C VAL A 185 -18.72 15.83 -9.62
N LYS A 186 -18.29 15.13 -8.56
CA LYS A 186 -17.88 15.72 -7.28
C LYS A 186 -16.51 16.39 -7.34
N VAL A 187 -15.80 16.26 -8.47
CA VAL A 187 -14.45 16.79 -8.70
C VAL A 187 -14.48 18.01 -9.61
N THR A 188 -15.66 18.32 -10.17
CA THR A 188 -15.84 19.48 -11.03
C THR A 188 -15.55 20.78 -10.25
N PRO A 189 -14.93 21.79 -10.90
CA PRO A 189 -14.68 23.09 -10.26
C PRO A 189 -15.96 23.68 -9.65
N THR A 190 -17.09 23.54 -10.34
CA THR A 190 -18.42 23.98 -9.88
C THR A 190 -18.83 23.30 -8.57
N TYR A 191 -18.69 21.98 -8.48
CA TYR A 191 -19.01 21.26 -7.24
C TYR A 191 -18.10 21.67 -6.10
N LEU A 192 -16.78 21.72 -6.33
CA LEU A 192 -15.81 22.09 -5.30
C LEU A 192 -16.05 23.50 -4.76
N GLN A 193 -16.33 24.46 -5.64
CA GLN A 193 -16.69 25.82 -5.26
C GLN A 193 -18.02 25.87 -4.50
N SER A 194 -19.04 25.15 -4.95
CA SER A 194 -20.35 25.07 -4.26
C SER A 194 -20.24 24.41 -2.87
N ALA A 195 -19.28 23.51 -2.67
CA ALA A 195 -18.98 22.87 -1.40
C ALA A 195 -18.11 23.75 -0.47
N GLY A 196 -17.80 24.99 -0.88
CA GLY A 196 -16.96 25.91 -0.12
C GLY A 196 -15.47 25.50 -0.08
N LEU A 197 -15.04 24.61 -0.97
CA LEU A 197 -13.68 24.10 -1.00
C LEU A 197 -12.78 24.98 -1.87
N ASN A 198 -11.57 25.28 -1.38
CA ASN A 198 -10.58 26.00 -2.15
C ASN A 198 -9.99 25.07 -3.24
N LEU A 199 -10.30 25.38 -4.49
CA LEU A 199 -9.91 24.60 -5.66
C LEU A 199 -8.39 24.41 -5.77
N GLN A 200 -7.64 25.51 -5.61
CA GLN A 200 -6.18 25.49 -5.66
C GLN A 200 -5.61 24.61 -4.57
N GLN A 201 -6.13 24.71 -3.35
CA GLN A 201 -5.69 23.90 -2.21
C GLN A 201 -5.92 22.40 -2.45
N VAL A 202 -7.11 22.02 -2.95
CA VAL A 202 -7.44 20.62 -3.23
C VAL A 202 -6.52 20.07 -4.32
N TYR A 203 -6.36 20.78 -5.44
CA TYR A 203 -5.52 20.31 -6.55
C TYR A 203 -4.04 20.24 -6.19
N THR A 204 -3.47 21.29 -5.57
CA THR A 204 -2.07 21.29 -5.17
C THR A 204 -1.77 20.17 -4.16
N ARG A 205 -2.63 19.96 -3.15
CA ARG A 205 -2.44 18.88 -2.17
C ARG A 205 -2.57 17.50 -2.79
N SER A 206 -3.56 17.31 -3.68
CA SER A 206 -3.74 16.05 -4.41
C SER A 206 -2.56 15.72 -5.30
N LEU A 207 -2.00 16.70 -6.02
CA LEU A 207 -0.82 16.52 -6.87
C LEU A 207 0.43 16.17 -6.07
N ILE A 208 0.71 16.89 -4.97
CA ILE A 208 1.84 16.58 -4.08
C ILE A 208 1.67 15.18 -3.48
N ALA A 209 0.47 14.85 -2.99
CA ALA A 209 0.18 13.53 -2.43
C ALA A 209 0.40 12.42 -3.46
N ALA A 210 -0.07 12.61 -4.68
CA ALA A 210 0.05 11.67 -5.79
C ALA A 210 1.50 11.47 -6.25
N PHE A 211 2.27 12.56 -6.38
CA PHE A 211 3.68 12.50 -6.74
C PHE A 211 4.50 11.75 -5.69
N CYS A 212 4.39 12.13 -4.41
CA CYS A 212 5.08 11.46 -3.32
C CYS A 212 4.68 9.99 -3.20
N PHE A 213 3.40 9.69 -3.42
CA PHE A 213 2.89 8.33 -3.40
C PHE A 213 3.50 7.48 -4.52
N HIS A 214 3.53 7.99 -5.76
CA HIS A 214 4.12 7.28 -6.89
C HIS A 214 5.62 7.03 -6.67
N ALA A 215 6.37 8.05 -6.23
CA ALA A 215 7.79 7.92 -5.92
C ALA A 215 8.04 6.84 -4.84
N TYR A 216 7.25 6.84 -3.76
CA TYR A 216 7.33 5.79 -2.74
C TYR A 216 7.05 4.40 -3.31
N GLN A 217 5.97 4.24 -4.07
CA GLN A 217 5.58 2.92 -4.59
C GLN A 217 6.60 2.38 -5.59
N GLN A 218 7.16 3.24 -6.43
CA GLN A 218 8.24 2.91 -7.37
C GLN A 218 9.46 2.35 -6.62
N VAL A 219 9.98 3.08 -5.64
CA VAL A 219 11.13 2.64 -4.82
C VAL A 219 10.80 1.36 -4.05
N SER A 220 9.59 1.27 -3.47
CA SER A 220 9.13 0.09 -2.76
C SER A 220 9.13 -1.15 -3.65
N TYR A 221 8.71 -1.01 -4.91
CA TYR A 221 8.68 -2.12 -5.87
C TYR A 221 10.08 -2.52 -6.35
N MET A 222 10.99 -1.56 -6.50
CA MET A 222 12.41 -1.84 -6.77
C MET A 222 13.07 -2.63 -5.63
N ILE A 223 12.71 -2.35 -4.38
CA ILE A 223 13.18 -3.13 -3.22
C ILE A 223 12.61 -4.55 -3.27
N LEU A 224 11.31 -4.72 -3.56
CA LEU A 224 10.66 -6.03 -3.66
C LEU A 224 11.38 -6.96 -4.65
N ALA A 225 11.91 -6.42 -5.74
CA ALA A 225 12.69 -7.21 -6.69
C ALA A 225 13.94 -7.85 -6.06
N ARG A 226 14.56 -7.18 -5.09
CA ARG A 226 15.83 -7.59 -4.45
C ARG A 226 15.66 -8.36 -3.14
N VAL A 227 14.47 -8.36 -2.55
CA VAL A 227 14.18 -9.04 -1.28
C VAL A 227 13.02 -10.03 -1.41
N SER A 228 12.77 -10.87 -0.40
CA SER A 228 11.56 -11.71 -0.37
C SER A 228 10.32 -10.86 -0.06
N PRO A 229 9.10 -11.29 -0.45
CA PRO A 229 7.85 -10.59 -0.09
C PRO A 229 7.75 -10.34 1.42
N VAL A 230 8.20 -11.33 2.19
CA VAL A 230 8.29 -11.28 3.65
C VAL A 230 9.20 -10.14 4.11
N THR A 231 10.45 -10.07 3.65
CA THR A 231 11.37 -9.00 4.05
C THR A 231 10.87 -7.62 3.61
N HIS A 232 10.21 -7.53 2.45
CA HIS A 232 9.55 -6.31 1.99
C HIS A 232 8.45 -5.85 2.95
N SER A 233 7.61 -6.77 3.43
CA SER A 233 6.54 -6.49 4.39
C SER A 233 7.06 -5.92 5.72
N VAL A 234 8.19 -6.45 6.21
CA VAL A 234 8.87 -5.94 7.41
C VAL A 234 9.39 -4.51 7.19
N GLY A 235 10.02 -4.24 6.06
CA GLY A 235 10.47 -2.88 5.70
C GLY A 235 9.31 -1.88 5.64
N ASN A 236 8.15 -2.30 5.12
CA ASN A 236 6.94 -1.47 5.15
C ASN A 236 6.48 -1.18 6.59
N CYS A 237 6.58 -2.14 7.51
CA CYS A 237 6.26 -1.89 8.91
C CYS A 237 7.21 -0.91 9.59
N VAL A 238 8.52 -0.95 9.30
CA VAL A 238 9.47 0.08 9.79
C VAL A 238 9.06 1.47 9.30
N LYS A 239 8.74 1.61 8.01
CA LYS A 239 8.19 2.86 7.46
C LYS A 239 6.91 3.28 8.19
N ARG A 240 6.04 2.34 8.56
CA ARG A 240 4.79 2.65 9.28
C ARG A 240 5.04 3.23 10.66
N VAL A 241 6.09 2.82 11.38
CA VAL A 241 6.44 3.43 12.67
C VAL A 241 6.59 4.95 12.52
N VAL A 242 7.36 5.37 11.51
CA VAL A 242 7.57 6.80 11.20
C VAL A 242 6.23 7.47 10.86
N VAL A 243 5.39 6.83 10.03
CA VAL A 243 4.08 7.40 9.66
C VAL A 243 3.15 7.52 10.87
N ILE A 244 3.10 6.53 11.76
CA ILE A 244 2.29 6.55 12.98
C ILE A 244 2.73 7.72 13.86
N VAL A 245 4.01 7.76 14.24
CA VAL A 245 4.55 8.81 15.13
C VAL A 245 4.33 10.20 14.54
N THR A 246 4.72 10.42 13.28
CA THR A 246 4.54 11.72 12.62
C THR A 246 3.06 12.11 12.50
N SER A 247 2.16 11.14 12.25
CA SER A 247 0.73 11.43 12.16
C SER A 247 0.12 11.83 13.52
N VAL A 248 0.51 11.17 14.61
CA VAL A 248 0.03 11.51 15.96
C VAL A 248 0.51 12.90 16.36
N LEU A 249 1.79 13.21 16.14
CA LEU A 249 2.34 14.53 16.46
C LEU A 249 1.73 15.65 15.61
N PHE A 250 1.57 15.41 14.30
CA PHE A 250 1.08 16.42 13.36
C PHE A 250 -0.43 16.65 13.46
N PHE A 251 -1.23 15.58 13.52
CA PHE A 251 -2.69 15.69 13.59
C PHE A 251 -3.21 15.85 15.01
N LYS A 252 -2.36 15.67 16.02
CA LYS A 252 -2.71 15.71 17.45
C LYS A 252 -3.91 14.82 17.77
N THR A 253 -3.98 13.67 17.09
CA THR A 253 -5.07 12.70 17.28
C THR A 253 -4.94 12.10 18.68
N PRO A 254 -6.00 12.08 19.50
CA PRO A 254 -5.94 11.50 20.83
C PRO A 254 -5.70 9.99 20.72
N VAL A 255 -4.64 9.50 21.36
CA VAL A 255 -4.31 8.07 21.42
C VAL A 255 -4.40 7.64 22.88
N SER A 256 -5.25 6.65 23.17
CA SER A 256 -5.37 6.12 24.53
C SER A 256 -4.08 5.38 24.94
N PRO A 257 -3.77 5.27 26.25
CA PRO A 257 -2.64 4.49 26.72
C PRO A 257 -2.69 3.03 26.25
N ILE A 258 -3.89 2.42 26.26
CA ILE A 258 -4.10 1.04 25.80
C ILE A 258 -3.81 0.92 24.29
N ASN A 259 -4.23 1.90 23.49
CA ASN A 259 -3.94 1.91 22.05
C ASN A 259 -2.44 2.04 21.77
N SER A 260 -1.76 2.89 22.53
CA SER A 260 -0.30 3.05 22.47
C SER A 260 0.41 1.73 22.80
N ILE A 261 -0.02 1.04 23.85
CA ILE A 261 0.51 -0.27 24.25
C ILE A 261 0.25 -1.32 23.16
N GLY A 262 -0.97 -1.43 22.65
CA GLY A 262 -1.30 -2.36 21.57
C GLY A 262 -0.48 -2.11 20.31
N THR A 263 -0.34 -0.84 19.91
CA THR A 263 0.51 -0.44 18.78
C THR A 263 1.98 -0.79 19.04
N ALA A 264 2.50 -0.54 20.24
CA ALA A 264 3.87 -0.89 20.61
C ALA A 264 4.11 -2.40 20.57
N ILE A 265 3.18 -3.21 21.10
CA ILE A 265 3.26 -4.68 21.05
C ILE A 265 3.25 -5.17 19.60
N ALA A 266 2.39 -4.62 18.75
CA ALA A 266 2.33 -5.00 17.34
C ALA A 266 3.65 -4.71 16.62
N LEU A 267 4.22 -3.52 16.84
CA LEU A 267 5.49 -3.11 16.24
C LEU A 267 6.68 -3.91 16.79
N ALA A 268 6.69 -4.21 18.10
CA ALA A 268 7.68 -5.08 18.71
C ALA A 268 7.61 -6.51 18.13
N GLY A 269 6.41 -7.01 17.86
CA GLY A 269 6.19 -8.28 17.15
C GLY A 269 6.81 -8.27 15.75
N VAL A 270 6.65 -7.18 14.98
CA VAL A 270 7.29 -7.05 13.67
C VAL A 270 8.82 -6.97 13.78
N PHE A 271 9.34 -6.29 14.81
CA PHE A 271 10.78 -6.26 15.05
C PHE A 271 11.33 -7.64 15.41
N LEU A 272 10.67 -8.37 16.32
CA LEU A 272 11.01 -9.73 16.69
C LEU A 272 10.99 -10.66 15.47
N TYR A 273 9.94 -10.57 14.66
CA TYR A 273 9.83 -11.28 13.39
C TYR A 273 11.04 -11.01 12.48
N SER A 274 11.42 -9.74 12.34
CA SER A 274 12.58 -9.33 11.53
C SER A 274 13.87 -9.97 12.01
N GLN A 275 14.10 -10.03 13.32
CA GLN A 275 15.30 -10.64 13.90
C GLN A 275 15.31 -12.15 13.66
N LEU A 276 14.19 -12.82 13.92
CA LEU A 276 14.07 -14.27 13.73
C LEU A 276 14.26 -14.68 12.28
N LYS A 277 13.74 -13.89 11.32
CA LYS A 277 13.93 -14.16 9.90
C LYS A 277 15.39 -13.96 9.47
N ARG A 278 16.12 -13.00 10.06
CA ARG A 278 17.56 -12.79 9.80
C ARG A 278 18.41 -13.95 10.30
N LEU A 279 18.01 -14.58 11.40
CA LEU A 279 18.72 -15.70 12.01
C LEU A 279 18.46 -17.05 11.30
N GLN A 280 17.45 -17.13 10.42
CA GLN A 280 17.23 -18.33 9.63
C GLN A 280 18.37 -18.52 8.60
N PRO A 281 18.99 -19.70 8.52
CA PRO A 281 19.93 -20.00 7.45
C PRO A 281 19.23 -19.87 6.10
N LYS A 282 19.89 -19.20 5.13
CA LYS A 282 19.39 -19.19 3.75
C LYS A 282 19.30 -20.63 3.26
N PRO A 283 18.20 -21.05 2.59
CA PRO A 283 18.15 -22.35 1.96
C PRO A 283 19.36 -22.50 1.05
N LYS A 284 20.10 -23.61 1.16
CA LYS A 284 21.15 -23.94 0.20
C LYS A 284 20.47 -24.05 -1.16
N THR A 285 20.82 -23.19 -2.10
CA THR A 285 20.48 -23.36 -3.51
C THR A 285 21.07 -24.70 -3.94
N ALA A 286 20.20 -25.67 -4.19
CA ALA A 286 20.51 -26.88 -4.95
C ALA A 286 20.56 -26.54 -6.44
#